data_AF-A0A840D9W5-F1
#
_entry.id   AF-A0A840D9W5-F1
#
_cell.length_a   1.000
_cell.length_b   1.000
_cell.length_c   1.000
_cell.angle_alpha   90.00
_cell.angle_beta   90.00
_cell.angle_gamma   90.00
#
_symmetry.space_group_name_H-M   'P 1'
#
loop_
_entity.id
_entity.type
_entity.pdbx_description
1 polymer ?
#
loop_
_entity_poly.entity_id
_entity_poly.type
_entity_poly.pdbx_seq_one_letter_code
_entity_poly.pdbx_strand_id
1 'polypeptide(L)' 'MKNRNLVYRFFYYSNIIVDRLFWGYFLLMVIYRFCISEDIPLLLSYLFFLLLGIYWGYKLAREAYDYLKAHQEDK' A
#
# COMPACT_ATOMS: atom_id res chain seq x y z
N MET A 1 -14.04 -12.51 20.70
CA MET A 1 -12.93 -11.54 20.89
C MET A 1 -11.58 -11.99 20.29
N LYS A 2 -11.18 -13.28 20.35
CA LYS A 2 -9.85 -13.76 19.89
C LYS A 2 -9.57 -13.53 18.38
N ASN A 3 -10.56 -13.70 17.50
CA ASN A 3 -10.40 -13.49 16.05
C ASN A 3 -10.25 -12.04 15.62
N ARG A 4 -10.86 -11.07 16.34
CA ARG A 4 -10.77 -9.65 15.94
C ARG A 4 -9.34 -9.13 16.06
N ASN A 5 -8.57 -9.59 17.04
CA ASN A 5 -7.18 -9.18 17.24
C ASN A 5 -6.24 -9.76 16.16
N LEU A 6 -6.53 -10.98 15.66
CA LEU A 6 -5.82 -11.56 14.53
C LEU A 6 -6.11 -10.78 13.24
N VAL A 7 -7.38 -10.51 12.93
CA VAL A 7 -7.77 -9.72 11.75
C VAL A 7 -7.11 -8.33 11.79
N TYR A 8 -7.13 -7.68 12.96
CA TYR A 8 -6.50 -6.37 13.13
C TYR A 8 -4.98 -6.41 12.92
N ARG A 9 -4.29 -7.43 13.48
CA ARG A 9 -2.85 -7.63 13.24
C ARG A 9 -2.56 -7.88 11.76
N PHE A 10 -3.33 -8.74 11.10
CA PHE A 10 -3.17 -9.00 9.67
C PHE A 10 -3.31 -7.70 8.87
N PHE A 11 -4.37 -6.93 9.14
CA PHE A 11 -4.59 -5.64 8.49
C PHE A 11 -3.42 -4.68 8.75
N TYR A 12 -3.00 -4.52 10.01
CA TYR A 12 -1.88 -3.66 10.38
C TYR A 12 -0.57 -4.04 9.68
N TYR A 13 -0.21 -5.33 9.66
CA TYR A 13 1.00 -5.78 8.97
C TYR A 13 0.88 -5.67 7.45
N SER A 14 -0.29 -5.94 6.88
CA SER A 14 -0.54 -5.74 5.45
C SER A 14 -0.31 -4.27 5.05
N ASN A 15 -0.77 -3.30 5.85
CA ASN A 15 -0.50 -1.89 5.60
C ASN A 15 1.00 -1.60 5.54
N ILE A 16 1.76 -2.08 6.52
CA ILE A 16 3.21 -1.86 6.59
C ILE A 16 3.90 -2.48 5.37
N ILE A 17 3.47 -3.68 4.96
CA ILE A 17 4.04 -4.38 3.79
C ILE A 17 3.74 -3.60 2.51
N VAL A 18 2.50 -3.16 2.29
CA VAL A 18 2.11 -2.39 1.11
C VAL A 18 2.83 -1.04 1.06
N ASP A 19 2.89 -0.32 2.17
CA ASP A 19 3.63 0.95 2.28
C ASP A 19 5.12 0.74 1.93
N ARG A 20 5.78 -0.25 2.56
CA ARG A 20 7.21 -0.50 2.32
C ARG A 20 7.50 -0.99 0.91
N LEU A 21 6.65 -1.85 0.34
CA LEU A 21 6.79 -2.34 -1.02
C LEU A 21 6.67 -1.20 -2.03
N PHE A 22 5.65 -0.35 -1.89
CA PHE A 22 5.46 0.77 -2.79
C PHE A 22 6.61 1.78 -2.69
N TRP A 23 6.96 2.23 -1.47
CA TRP A 23 8.04 3.21 -1.29
C TRP A 23 9.42 2.65 -1.64
N GLY A 24 9.70 1.39 -1.31
CA GLY A 24 10.94 0.72 -1.70
C GLY A 24 11.06 0.60 -3.22
N TYR A 25 9.97 0.22 -3.89
CA TYR A 25 9.93 0.16 -5.35
C TYR A 25 10.07 1.54 -5.99
N PHE A 26 9.37 2.55 -5.47
CA PHE A 26 9.48 3.93 -5.95
C PHE A 26 10.90 4.46 -5.82
N LEU A 27 11.57 4.22 -4.68
CA LEU A 27 12.95 4.61 -4.47
C LEU A 27 13.90 3.89 -5.46
N LEU A 28 13.68 2.60 -5.72
CA LEU A 28 14.42 1.86 -6.73
C LEU A 28 14.21 2.44 -8.14
N MET A 29 12.99 2.87 -8.48
CA MET A 29 12.72 3.54 -9.75
C MET A 29 13.44 4.88 -9.86
N VAL A 30 13.45 5.67 -8.78
CA VAL A 30 14.19 6.94 -8.75
C VAL A 30 15.68 6.67 -8.97
N ILE A 31 16.28 5.74 -8.22
CA ILE A 31 17.69 5.37 -8.39
C ILE A 31 17.96 4.88 -9.81
N TYR A 32 17.10 4.02 -10.37
CA TYR A 32 17.25 3.54 -11.73
C TYR A 32 17.30 4.69 -12.74
N ARG A 33 16.39 5.66 -12.61
CA ARG A 33 16.31 6.81 -13.53
C ARG A 33 17.51 7.76 -13.39
N PHE A 34 18.01 7.96 -12.18
CA PHE A 34 19.13 8.87 -11.93
C PHE A 34 20.51 8.24 -12.16
N CYS A 35 20.67 6.93 -11.96
CA CYS A 35 21.98 6.26 -11.99
C CYS A 35 22.21 5.35 -13.19
N ILE A 36 21.17 4.84 -13.85
CA ILE A 36 21.30 3.79 -14.88
C ILE A 36 20.87 4.29 -16.26
N SER A 37 19.64 4.79 -16.39
CA SER A 37 19.07 5.15 -17.69
C SER A 37 18.04 6.27 -17.55
N GLU A 38 18.05 7.23 -18.47
CA GLU A 38 17.07 8.31 -18.51
C GLU A 38 15.66 7.79 -18.86
N ASP A 39 15.62 6.73 -19.68
CA ASP A 39 14.40 6.04 -20.10
C ASP A 39 13.99 4.96 -19.09
N ILE A 40 12.74 5.02 -18.64
CA ILE A 40 12.13 4.00 -17.79
C ILE A 40 11.60 2.86 -18.69
N PRO A 41 11.99 1.60 -18.45
CA PRO A 41 11.46 0.46 -19.18
C PRO A 41 9.94 0.36 -18.99
N LEU A 42 9.22 0.09 -20.08
CA LEU A 42 7.76 -0.11 -20.08
C LEU A 42 7.27 -1.05 -18.96
N LEU A 43 8.03 -2.12 -18.70
CA LEU A 43 7.72 -3.08 -17.63
C LEU A 43 7.74 -2.43 -16.24
N LEU A 44 8.72 -1.58 -15.94
CA LEU A 44 8.80 -0.84 -14.68
C LEU A 44 7.61 0.13 -14.57
N SER A 45 7.24 0.79 -15.66
CA SER A 45 6.10 1.70 -15.71
C SER A 45 4.79 0.98 -15.36
N TYR A 46 4.54 -0.19 -15.96
CA TYR A 46 3.34 -0.98 -15.65
C TYR A 46 3.31 -1.47 -14.20
N LEU A 47 4.45 -1.95 -13.71
CA LEU A 47 4.58 -2.41 -12.33
C LEU A 47 4.37 -1.25 -11.34
N PHE A 48 4.81 -0.04 -11.67
CA PHE A 48 4.52 1.16 -10.89
C PHE A 48 3.01 1.41 -10.78
N PHE A 49 2.29 1.41 -11.91
CA PHE A 49 0.84 1.63 -11.87
C PHE A 49 0.08 0.52 -11.13
N LEU A 50 0.53 -0.73 -11.25
CA LEU A 50 -0.03 -1.85 -10.48
C LEU A 50 0.16 -1.63 -8.97
N LEU A 51 1.38 -1.32 -8.55
CA LEU A 51 1.70 -1.08 -7.14
C LEU A 51 1.02 0.17 -6.60
N LEU A 52 0.89 1.22 -7.40
CA LEU A 52 0.15 2.43 -7.06
C LEU A 52 -1.34 2.14 -6.85
N GLY A 53 -1.94 1.31 -7.72
CA GLY A 53 -3.33 0.88 -7.58
C GLY A 53 -3.55 0.08 -6.30
N ILE A 54 -2.64 -0.84 -5.96
CA ILE A 54 -2.69 -1.60 -4.69
C ILE A 54 -2.51 -0.64 -3.50
N TYR A 55 -1.56 0.29 -3.58
CA TYR A 55 -1.27 1.26 -2.53
C TYR A 55 -2.49 2.11 -2.20
N TRP A 56 -3.10 2.75 -3.21
CA TRP A 56 -4.30 3.56 -3.03
C TRP A 56 -5.52 2.74 -2.65
N GLY A 57 -5.74 1.60 -3.31
CA GLY A 57 -6.86 0.72 -3.00
C GLY A 57 -6.81 0.25 -1.54
N TYR A 58 -5.62 -0.08 -1.06
CA TYR A 58 -5.43 -0.47 0.34
C TYR A 58 -5.68 0.71 1.30
N LYS A 59 -5.15 1.91 1.00
CA LYS A 59 -5.39 3.11 1.82
C LYS A 59 -6.88 3.45 1.94
N LEU A 60 -7.60 3.40 0.82
CA LEU A 60 -9.05 3.64 0.79
C LEU A 60 -9.81 2.58 1.59
N ALA A 61 -9.45 1.30 1.44
CA ALA A 61 -10.07 0.23 2.22
C ALA A 61 -9.85 0.41 3.73
N ARG A 62 -8.69 0.93 4.13
CA ARG A 62 -8.37 1.24 5.52
C ARG A 62 -9.18 2.42 6.05
N GLU A 63 -9.24 3.52 5.31
CA GLU A 63 -10.05 4.69 5.73
C GLU A 63 -11.53 4.31 5.85
N ALA A 64 -12.06 3.50 4.93
CA ALA A 64 -13.42 2.97 5.01
C ALA A 64 -13.62 2.09 6.25
N TYR A 65 -12.65 1.23 6.58
CA TYR A 65 -12.70 0.38 7.78
C TYR A 65 -12.65 1.21 9.07
N ASP A 66 -11.75 2.19 9.15
CA ASP A 66 -11.61 3.06 10.32
C ASP A 66 -12.85 3.94 10.50
N TYR A 67 -13.44 4.45 9.42
CA TYR A 67 -14.71 5.18 9.44
C TYR A 67 -15.88 4.31 9.96
N LEU A 68 -16.02 3.09 9.43
CA LEU A 68 -17.05 2.14 9.87
C LEU A 68 -16.90 1.77 11.34
N LYS A 69 -15.66 1.59 11.81
CA LYS A 69 -15.37 1.28 13.21
C LYS A 69 -15.72 2.44 14.13
N ALA A 70 -15.36 3.68 13.77
CA ALA A 70 -15.63 4.86 14.57
C ALA A 70 -17.15 5.12 14.75
N HIS A 71 -17.96 4.81 13.74
CA HIS A 71 -19.42 5.02 13.78
C HIS A 71 -20.21 3.76 14.17
N GLN A 72 -19.54 2.65 14.53
CA GLN A 72 -20.17 1.46 15.08
C GLN A 72 -20.39 1.53 16.59
N GLU A 73 -19.69 2.41 17.30
CA GLU A 73 -19.83 2.61 18.76
C GLU A 73 -20.91 3.65 19.12
N ASP A 74 -21.45 4.37 18.13
CA ASP A 74 -22.55 5.34 18.27
C ASP A 74 -23.98 4.73 18.17
N LYS A 75 -24.09 3.40 18.04
CA LYS A 75 -25.37 2.65 18.06
C LYS A 75 -25.40 1.62 19.18
#